data_AF-A0A0F9DW44-F1
#
_entry.id   AF-A0A0F9DW44-F1
#
_cell.length_a   1.000
_cell.length_b   1.000
_cell.length_c   1.000
_cell.angle_alpha   90.00
_cell.angle_beta   90.00
_cell.angle_gamma   90.00
#
_symmetry.space_group_name_H-M   'P 1'
#
loop_
_entity.id
_entity.type
_entity.pdbx_description
1 polymer ?
#
loop_
_entity_poly.entity_id
_entity_poly.type
_entity_poly.pdbx_seq_one_letter_code
_entity_poly.pdbx_strand_id
1 'polypeptide(L)'
;MKREPIDLSNTEYIPIEEVPIRAMLERKWLTFFGSLTEGKAALLKYNNRQRVHQVRATILYSAGYHKLRGLIKTRVMHGTPEIHGTDDWVLYVWKITPLGE
;
A
#
# COMPACT_ATOMS: atom_id res chain seq x y z
N MET A 1 -4.50 4.53 -21.47
CA MET A 1 -4.81 4.45 -20.02
C MET A 1 -4.34 5.72 -19.34
N LYS A 2 -5.25 6.62 -18.94
CA LYS A 2 -4.90 7.81 -18.15
C LYS A 2 -4.50 7.32 -16.75
N ARG A 3 -3.28 7.66 -16.30
CA ARG A 3 -2.86 7.41 -14.92
C ARG A 3 -3.71 8.33 -14.05
N GLU A 4 -4.60 7.79 -13.24
CA GLU A 4 -5.27 8.59 -12.21
C GLU A 4 -4.18 9.14 -11.27
N PRO A 5 -4.04 10.47 -11.16
CA PRO A 5 -3.10 11.05 -10.23
C PRO A 5 -3.65 10.82 -8.82
N ILE A 6 -3.11 9.82 -8.12
CA ILE A 6 -3.29 9.76 -6.67
C ILE A 6 -2.63 11.01 -6.09
N ASP A 7 -3.40 11.73 -5.31
CA ASP A 7 -2.89 12.78 -4.46
C ASP A 7 -2.08 12.15 -3.33
N LEU A 8 -0.77 12.03 -3.54
CA LEU A 8 0.19 11.54 -2.54
C LEU A 8 0.46 12.59 -1.45
N SER A 9 -0.19 13.77 -1.47
CA SER A 9 -0.12 14.73 -0.37
C SER A 9 -1.08 14.41 0.78
N ASN A 10 -2.07 13.53 0.56
CA ASN A 10 -3.06 13.12 1.57
C ASN A 10 -2.85 11.66 1.98
N THR A 11 -1.86 11.44 2.84
CA THR A 11 -1.37 10.11 3.21
C THR A 11 -1.56 9.84 4.69
N GLU A 12 -2.05 8.66 5.01
CA GLU A 12 -2.05 8.15 6.38
C GLU A 12 -0.79 7.31 6.59
N TYR A 13 -0.03 7.62 7.64
CA TYR A 13 1.14 6.84 8.00
C TYR A 13 0.72 5.61 8.79
N ILE A 14 1.14 4.42 8.32
CA ILE A 14 0.94 3.17 9.04
C ILE A 14 2.30 2.60 9.41
N PRO A 15 2.61 2.43 10.72
CA PRO A 15 3.85 1.81 11.16
C PRO A 15 4.02 0.42 10.54
N ILE A 16 5.24 0.09 10.13
CA ILE A 16 5.51 -1.17 9.44
C ILE A 16 5.30 -2.40 10.34
N GLU A 17 5.41 -2.20 11.65
CA GLU A 17 5.16 -3.18 12.71
C GLU A 17 3.69 -3.64 12.72
N GLU A 18 2.77 -2.79 12.25
CA GLU A 18 1.35 -3.07 12.14
C GLU A 18 0.99 -3.77 10.81
N VAL A 19 1.93 -3.78 9.86
CA VAL A 19 1.72 -4.40 8.55
C VAL A 19 2.04 -5.90 8.59
N PRO A 20 1.18 -6.78 8.06
CA PRO A 20 1.44 -8.22 8.07
C PRO A 20 2.65 -8.60 7.19
N ILE A 21 3.83 -8.82 7.78
CA ILE A 21 5.07 -9.09 7.02
C ILE A 21 5.15 -10.55 6.49
N ARG A 22 4.28 -11.46 6.95
CA ARG A 22 4.28 -12.88 6.54
C ARG A 22 3.12 -13.19 5.60
N ALA A 23 3.41 -13.96 4.55
CA ALA A 23 2.42 -14.41 3.55
C ALA A 23 1.26 -15.22 4.18
N MET A 24 1.49 -15.94 5.28
CA MET A 24 0.47 -16.73 5.98
C MET A 24 -0.46 -15.91 6.91
N LEU A 25 -0.57 -14.60 6.69
CA LEU A 25 -1.48 -13.73 7.44
C LEU A 25 -2.58 -13.18 6.51
N GLU A 26 -3.09 -14.02 5.61
CA GLU A 26 -4.12 -13.67 4.61
C GLU A 26 -5.35 -12.99 5.25
N ARG A 27 -5.79 -13.46 6.43
CA ARG A 27 -6.88 -12.84 7.19
C ARG A 27 -6.54 -11.43 7.69
N LYS A 28 -5.29 -11.19 8.11
CA LYS A 28 -4.86 -9.85 8.56
C LYS A 28 -4.78 -8.87 7.39
N TRP A 29 -4.40 -9.34 6.20
CA TRP A 29 -4.43 -8.51 5.00
C TRP A 29 -5.84 -8.08 4.61
N LEU A 30 -6.84 -8.95 4.79
CA LEU A 30 -8.24 -8.55 4.57
C LEU A 30 -8.68 -7.44 5.53
N THR A 31 -8.35 -7.56 6.82
CA THR A 31 -8.61 -6.51 7.81
C THR A 31 -7.90 -5.20 7.43
N PHE A 32 -6.63 -5.27 7.04
CA PHE A 32 -5.87 -4.12 6.57
C PHE A 32 -6.50 -3.46 5.34
N PHE A 33 -6.94 -4.23 4.34
CA PHE A 33 -7.63 -3.66 3.17
C PHE A 33 -8.95 -2.99 3.53
N GLY A 34 -9.67 -3.52 4.53
CA GLY A 34 -10.89 -2.94 5.06
C GLY A 34 -10.66 -1.65 5.85
N SER A 35 -9.48 -1.47 6.46
CA SER A 35 -9.12 -0.24 7.19
C SER A 35 -8.57 0.87 6.29
N LEU A 36 -8.29 0.59 5.02
CA LEU A 36 -7.85 1.63 4.08
C LEU A 36 -8.97 2.63 3.85
N THR A 37 -8.74 3.88 4.25
CA THR A 37 -9.66 4.99 3.98
C THR A 37 -9.76 5.23 2.48
N GLU A 38 -10.99 5.27 1.94
CA GLU A 38 -11.21 5.54 0.53
C GLU A 38 -10.68 6.93 0.14
N GLY A 39 -10.01 7.01 -1.01
CA GLY A 39 -9.38 8.25 -1.48
C GLY A 39 -8.07 8.63 -0.76
N LYS A 40 -7.61 7.85 0.23
CA LYS A 40 -6.31 8.07 0.89
C LYS A 40 -5.35 6.90 0.64
N ALA A 41 -4.07 7.23 0.57
CA ALA A 41 -3.02 6.22 0.51
C ALA A 41 -2.42 5.98 1.89
N ALA A 42 -2.25 4.71 2.24
CA ALA A 42 -1.42 4.29 3.36
C ALA A 42 0.05 4.31 2.95
N LEU A 43 0.90 4.97 3.75
CA LEU A 43 2.33 5.05 3.57
C LEU A 43 3.05 4.09 4.52
N LEU A 44 3.80 3.14 3.94
CA LEU A 44 4.60 2.15 4.66
C LEU A 44 6.10 2.43 4.45
N LYS A 45 6.88 2.61 5.53
CA LYS A 45 8.32 2.91 5.47
C LYS A 45 9.18 1.63 5.56
N TYR A 46 10.23 1.56 4.75
CA TYR A 46 11.15 0.43 4.66
C TYR A 46 12.59 0.89 4.45
N ASN A 47 13.48 0.47 5.34
CA ASN A 47 14.91 0.73 5.22
C ASN A 47 15.61 0.00 4.05
N ASN A 48 14.96 -0.94 3.36
CA ASN A 48 15.58 -1.74 2.31
C ASN A 48 14.66 -1.96 1.10
N ARG A 49 15.20 -1.69 -0.10
CA ARG A 49 14.55 -1.87 -1.40
C ARG A 49 14.00 -3.29 -1.63
N GLN A 50 14.77 -4.32 -1.27
CA GLN A 50 14.35 -5.71 -1.44
C GLN A 50 13.12 -6.02 -0.59
N ARG A 51 13.11 -5.53 0.66
CA ARG A 51 12.02 -5.75 1.60
C ARG A 51 10.73 -5.06 1.15
N VAL A 52 10.81 -3.83 0.66
CA VAL A 52 9.62 -3.12 0.14
C VAL A 52 8.99 -3.84 -1.06
N HIS A 53 9.81 -4.42 -1.94
CA HIS A 53 9.30 -5.19 -3.08
C HIS A 53 8.70 -6.54 -2.65
N GLN A 54 9.29 -7.21 -1.66
CA GLN A 54 8.74 -8.44 -1.09
C GLN A 54 7.36 -8.20 -0.46
N VAL A 55 7.21 -7.16 0.36
CA VAL A 55 5.90 -6.86 0.98
C VAL A 55 4.88 -6.43 -0.07
N ARG A 56 5.28 -5.63 -1.08
CA ARG A 56 4.40 -5.34 -2.21
C ARG A 56 3.89 -6.61 -2.89
N ALA A 57 4.75 -7.60 -3.12
CA ALA A 57 4.34 -8.87 -3.72
C ALA A 57 3.30 -9.59 -2.84
N THR A 58 3.51 -9.64 -1.53
CA THR A 58 2.55 -10.21 -0.56
C THR A 58 1.20 -9.49 -0.61
N ILE A 59 1.18 -8.16 -0.62
CA ILE A 59 -0.05 -7.35 -0.73
C ILE A 59 -0.83 -7.73 -1.99
N LEU A 60 -0.16 -7.77 -3.14
CA LEU A 60 -0.81 -8.06 -4.41
C LEU A 60 -1.33 -9.50 -4.49
N TYR A 61 -0.58 -10.44 -3.90
CA TYR A 61 -1.02 -11.84 -3.75
C TYR A 61 -2.27 -11.94 -2.87
N SER A 62 -2.25 -11.37 -1.67
CA SER A 62 -3.39 -11.38 -0.75
C SER A 62 -4.61 -10.65 -1.31
N ALA A 63 -4.41 -9.54 -2.02
CA ALA A 63 -5.50 -8.87 -2.74
C ALA A 63 -6.08 -9.77 -3.84
N GLY A 64 -5.26 -10.54 -4.55
CA GLY A 64 -5.71 -11.55 -5.52
C GLY A 64 -6.56 -12.64 -4.86
N TYR A 65 -6.06 -13.21 -3.76
CA TYR A 65 -6.76 -14.23 -2.98
C TYR A 65 -8.16 -13.75 -2.54
N HIS A 66 -8.28 -12.51 -2.07
CA HIS A 66 -9.54 -11.91 -1.63
C HIS A 66 -10.39 -11.29 -2.75
N LYS A 67 -10.04 -11.51 -4.02
CA LYS A 67 -10.74 -10.93 -5.20
C LYS A 67 -10.75 -9.39 -5.24
N LEU A 68 -9.79 -8.75 -4.58
CA LEU A 68 -9.59 -7.30 -4.52
C LEU A 68 -8.48 -6.79 -5.45
N ARG A 69 -7.88 -7.64 -6.29
CA ARG A 69 -6.73 -7.28 -7.15
C ARG A 69 -6.96 -6.05 -8.05
N GLY A 70 -8.19 -5.88 -8.53
CA GLY A 70 -8.60 -4.72 -9.32
C GLY A 70 -8.66 -3.43 -8.50
N LEU A 71 -8.99 -3.54 -7.21
CA LEU A 71 -9.26 -2.45 -6.28
C LEU A 71 -8.03 -1.99 -5.51
N ILE A 72 -7.11 -2.91 -5.19
CA ILE A 72 -5.89 -2.58 -4.44
C ILE A 72 -4.78 -2.19 -5.40
N LYS A 73 -4.24 -0.99 -5.20
CA LYS A 73 -3.11 -0.45 -5.95
C LYS A 73 -1.93 -0.18 -5.02
N THR A 74 -0.74 -0.23 -5.60
CA THR A 74 0.51 -0.02 -4.87
C THR A 74 1.53 0.76 -5.67
N ARG A 75 2.37 1.54 -5.00
CA ARG A 75 3.50 2.26 -5.60
C ARG A 75 4.70 2.24 -4.67
N VAL A 76 5.85 1.81 -5.19
CA VAL A 76 7.14 1.87 -4.50
C VAL A 76 7.91 3.08 -5.00
N MET A 77 8.53 3.82 -4.09
CA MET A 77 9.45 4.89 -4.44
C MET A 77 10.53 5.06 -3.37
N HIS A 78 11.60 5.78 -3.73
CA HIS A 78 12.55 6.27 -2.76
C HIS A 78 11.92 7.47 -2.04
N GLY A 79 11.98 7.46 -0.71
CA GLY A 79 11.53 8.55 0.12
C GLY A 79 12.34 9.82 -0.14
N THR A 80 11.68 10.93 0.10
CA THR A 80 12.29 12.25 0.16
C THR A 80 11.93 12.84 1.52
N PRO A 81 12.90 13.29 2.33
CA PRO A 81 12.65 13.78 3.68
C PRO A 81 11.57 14.86 3.76
N GLU A 82 11.48 15.75 2.76
CA GLU A 82 10.56 16.89 2.72
C GLU A 82 9.09 16.45 2.60
N ILE A 83 8.83 15.30 1.97
CA ILE A 83 7.48 14.79 1.72
C ILE A 83 7.14 13.64 2.68
N HIS A 84 8.12 12.78 2.97
CA HIS A 84 7.91 11.50 3.64
C HIS A 84 8.44 11.46 5.08
N GLY A 85 9.25 12.45 5.47
CA GLY A 85 10.00 12.43 6.73
C GLY A 85 10.97 11.25 6.82
N THR A 86 11.47 10.77 5.68
CA THR A 86 12.51 9.73 5.56
C THR A 86 13.12 9.75 4.15
N ASP A 87 14.38 9.34 4.03
CA ASP A 87 15.09 8.99 2.80
C ASP A 87 15.04 7.47 2.49
N ASP A 88 14.33 6.69 3.30
CA ASP A 88 14.11 5.25 3.12
C ASP A 88 13.22 4.91 1.91
N TRP A 89 13.15 3.63 1.55
CA TRP A 89 12.16 3.15 0.58
C TRP A 89 10.76 3.19 1.17
N VAL A 90 9.79 3.62 0.38
CA VAL A 90 8.40 3.70 0.80
C VAL A 90 7.47 2.94 -0.14
N LEU A 91 6.38 2.42 0.43
CA LEU A 91 5.30 1.75 -0.28
C LEU A 91 3.98 2.42 0.05
N TYR A 92 3.38 2.99 -0.98
CA TYR A 92 2.01 3.44 -0.96
C TYR A 92 1.07 2.28 -1.28
N VAL A 93 -0.02 2.18 -0.53
CA VAL A 93 -1.12 1.23 -0.76
C VAL A 93 -2.43 1.99 -0.66
N TRP A 94 -3.32 1.83 -1.64
CA TRP A 94 -4.65 2.44 -1.58
C TRP A 94 -5.68 1.56 -2.27
N LYS A 95 -6.93 1.76 -1.86
CA LYS A 95 -8.10 1.15 -2.47
C LYS A 95 -8.71 2.16 -3.45
N ILE A 96 -8.96 1.73 -4.68
CA ILE A 96 -9.77 2.49 -5.63
C ILE A 96 -11.24 2.06 -5.47
N THR A 97 -12.14 3.03 -5.49
CA THR A 97 -13.58 2.76 -5.62
C THR A 97 -13.83 2.44 -7.10
N PRO A 98 -14.46 1.30 -7.44
CA PRO A 98 -14.83 1.06 -8.82
C PRO A 98 -15.78 2.18 -9.23
N LEU A 99 -15.47 2.87 -10.32
CA LEU A 99 -16.41 3.78 -10.95
C LEU A 99 -17.65 2.94 -11.27
N GLY A 100 -18.77 3.23 -10.60
CA GLY A 100 -20.02 2.52 -10.82
C GLY A 100 -20.36 2.55 -12.32
N GLU A 101 -20.74 1.38 -12.85
CA GLU A 101 -21.45 1.29 -14.12
C GLU A 101 -22.86 1.87 -14.00
#